data_AF-A0A557XZT5-F1
#
_entry.id   AF-A0A557XZT5-F1
#
_cell.length_a   1.000
_cell.length_b   1.000
_cell.length_c   1.000
_cell.angle_alpha   90.00
_cell.angle_beta   90.00
_cell.angle_gamma   90.00
#
_symmetry.space_group_name_H-M   'P 1'
#
loop_
_entity.id
_entity.type
_entity.pdbx_description
1 polymer ?
#
loop_
_entity_poly.entity_id
_entity_poly.type
_entity_poly.pdbx_seq_one_letter_code
_entity_poly.pdbx_strand_id
1 'polypeptide(L)'
;MPSVLIRDVPSDDLDQIRSAAAARNMSLQAYLLEAVHAQAAHLRRREALRRVAARLVNQREVDEQDRQAVLDAIDDAYAARGAQLGRAT
;
A
#
# COMPACT_ATOMS: atom_id res chain seq x y z
N MET A 1 -23.98 2.78 2.82
CA MET A 1 -22.79 2.32 2.08
C MET A 1 -23.18 2.17 0.61
N PRO A 2 -22.35 2.58 -0.36
CA PRO A 2 -22.66 2.41 -1.77
C PRO A 2 -22.60 0.92 -2.13
N SER A 3 -23.58 0.45 -2.90
CA SER A 3 -23.58 -0.88 -3.52
C SER A 3 -23.23 -0.76 -5.01
N VAL A 4 -22.60 -1.79 -5.55
CA VAL A 4 -22.25 -1.87 -6.97
C VAL A 4 -22.90 -3.13 -7.54
N LEU A 5 -23.57 -2.98 -8.69
CA LEU A 5 -24.14 -4.08 -9.45
C LEU A 5 -23.36 -4.22 -10.76
N ILE A 6 -22.77 -5.40 -10.97
CA ILE A 6 -22.08 -5.75 -12.21
C ILE A 6 -23.06 -6.57 -13.04
N ARG A 7 -23.33 -6.11 -14.27
CA ARG A 7 -24.25 -6.76 -15.21
C ARG A 7 -23.48 -7.30 -16.39
N ASP A 8 -24.12 -8.23 -17.11
CA ASP A 8 -23.63 -8.76 -18.38
C ASP A 8 -22.22 -9.38 -18.30
N VAL A 9 -21.92 -10.02 -17.16
CA VAL A 9 -20.68 -10.77 -16.98
C VAL A 9 -20.76 -12.04 -17.83
N PRO A 10 -19.79 -12.30 -18.73
CA PRO A 10 -19.72 -13.55 -19.47
C PRO A 10 -19.79 -14.76 -18.53
N SER A 11 -20.52 -15.80 -18.92
CA SER A 11 -20.71 -17.01 -18.09
C SER A 11 -19.38 -17.64 -17.68
N ASP A 12 -18.44 -17.72 -18.62
CA ASP A 12 -17.16 -18.38 -18.44
C ASP A 12 -16.30 -17.63 -17.41
N ASP A 13 -16.29 -16.30 -17.49
CA ASP A 13 -15.60 -15.44 -16.52
C ASP A 13 -16.24 -15.58 -15.13
N LEU A 14 -17.57 -15.59 -15.06
CA LEU A 14 -18.30 -15.72 -13.79
C LEU A 14 -18.00 -17.06 -13.11
N ASP A 15 -17.97 -18.15 -13.86
CA ASP A 15 -17.66 -19.49 -13.35
C ASP A 15 -16.20 -19.61 -12.91
N GLN A 16 -15.28 -18.98 -13.64
CA GLN A 16 -13.88 -18.89 -13.23
C GLN A 16 -13.72 -18.14 -11.90
N ILE A 17 -14.39 -16.99 -11.75
CA ILE A 17 -14.34 -16.19 -10.51
C ILE A 17 -14.99 -16.95 -9.35
N ARG A 18 -16.12 -17.64 -9.59
CA ARG A 18 -16.75 -18.50 -8.58
C ARG A 18 -15.83 -19.62 -8.12
N SER A 19 -15.13 -20.26 -9.05
CA SER A 19 -14.16 -21.32 -8.76
C SER A 19 -12.99 -20.77 -7.92
N ALA A 20 -12.48 -19.59 -8.26
CA ALA A 20 -11.42 -18.93 -7.48
C ALA A 20 -11.88 -18.54 -6.06
N ALA A 21 -13.11 -18.06 -5.91
CA ALA A 21 -13.70 -17.76 -4.60
C ALA A 21 -13.85 -19.04 -3.75
N ALA A 22 -14.37 -20.12 -4.35
CA ALA A 22 -14.55 -21.41 -3.69
C ALA A 22 -13.20 -22.03 -3.25
N ALA A 23 -12.16 -21.94 -4.08
CA ALA A 23 -10.81 -22.39 -3.75
C ALA A 23 -10.23 -21.68 -2.50
N ARG A 24 -10.71 -20.47 -2.21
CA ARG A 24 -10.33 -19.68 -1.02
C ARG A 24 -11.35 -19.79 0.12
N ASN A 25 -12.36 -20.66 0.02
CA ASN A 25 -13.47 -20.79 0.97
C ASN A 25 -14.23 -19.46 1.21
N MET A 26 -14.38 -18.67 0.16
CA MET A 26 -15.05 -17.35 0.22
C MET A 26 -16.34 -17.36 -0.59
N SER A 27 -17.31 -16.56 -0.17
CA SER A 27 -18.42 -16.21 -1.05
C SER A 27 -17.92 -15.37 -2.23
N LEU A 28 -18.61 -15.45 -3.37
CA LEU A 28 -18.28 -14.63 -4.55
C LEU A 28 -18.25 -13.13 -4.20
N GLN A 29 -19.20 -12.66 -3.40
CA GLN A 29 -19.26 -11.26 -2.99
C GLN A 29 -18.07 -10.85 -2.12
N ALA A 30 -17.67 -11.70 -1.15
CA ALA A 30 -16.51 -11.42 -0.31
C ALA A 30 -15.22 -11.39 -1.13
N TYR A 31 -15.07 -12.34 -2.06
CA TYR A 31 -13.94 -12.41 -2.97
C TYR A 31 -13.84 -11.16 -3.86
N LEU A 32 -14.95 -10.73 -4.46
CA LEU A 32 -14.98 -9.52 -5.28
C LEU A 32 -14.69 -8.25 -4.47
N LEU A 33 -15.21 -8.15 -3.25
CA LEU A 33 -14.91 -7.03 -2.36
C LEU A 33 -13.42 -6.96 -2.03
N GLU A 34 -12.80 -8.10 -1.69
CA GLU A 34 -11.36 -8.18 -1.45
C GLU A 34 -10.54 -7.77 -2.67
N ALA A 35 -10.93 -8.26 -3.86
CA ALA A 35 -10.26 -7.91 -5.11
C ALA A 35 -10.34 -6.40 -5.42
N VAL A 36 -11.52 -5.78 -5.21
CA VAL A 36 -11.71 -4.34 -5.36
C VAL A 36 -10.84 -3.57 -4.36
N HIS A 37 -10.78 -4.01 -3.10
CA HIS A 37 -9.92 -3.38 -2.09
C HIS A 37 -8.43 -3.49 -2.44
N ALA A 38 -7.98 -4.65 -2.90
CA ALA A 38 -6.61 -4.86 -3.34
C ALA A 38 -6.26 -3.93 -4.51
N GLN A 39 -7.16 -3.82 -5.50
CA GLN A 39 -6.96 -2.94 -6.64
C GLN A 39 -6.95 -1.46 -6.24
N ALA A 40 -7.87 -1.04 -5.37
CA ALA A 40 -7.91 0.33 -4.86
C ALA A 40 -6.64 0.67 -4.04
N ALA A 41 -6.13 -0.26 -3.24
CA ALA A 41 -4.86 -0.08 -2.54
C ALA A 41 -3.67 0.02 -3.51
N HIS A 42 -3.63 -0.83 -4.55
CA HIS A 42 -2.61 -0.78 -5.59
C HIS A 42 -2.61 0.58 -6.32
N LEU A 43 -3.78 1.07 -6.74
CA LEU A 43 -3.92 2.35 -7.43
C LEU A 43 -3.46 3.52 -6.54
N ARG A 44 -3.85 3.55 -5.26
CA ARG A 44 -3.40 4.57 -4.30
C ARG A 44 -1.88 4.56 -4.13
N ARG A 45 -1.25 3.38 -4.00
CA ARG A 45 0.21 3.26 -3.92
C ARG A 45 0.89 3.77 -5.19
N ARG A 46 0.38 3.40 -6.36
CA ARG A 46 0.91 3.89 -7.65
C ARG A 46 0.81 5.40 -7.78
N GLU A 47 -0.28 5.99 -7.33
CA GLU A 47 -0.44 7.44 -7.36
C GLU A 47 0.55 8.14 -6.41
N ALA A 48 0.73 7.60 -5.19
CA ALA A 48 1.72 8.11 -4.25
C ALA A 48 3.14 8.03 -4.84
N LEU A 49 3.51 6.90 -5.43
CA LEU A 49 4.79 6.74 -6.12
C LEU A 49 4.95 7.73 -7.27
N ARG A 50 3.90 7.96 -8.07
CA ARG A 50 3.93 8.94 -9.16
C ARG A 50 4.17 10.36 -8.63
N ARG A 51 3.53 10.74 -7.52
CA ARG A 51 3.74 12.05 -6.88
C ARG A 51 5.17 12.20 -6.36
N VAL A 52 5.71 11.16 -5.74
CA VAL A 52 7.10 11.16 -5.26
C VAL A 52 8.08 11.24 -6.43
N ALA A 53 7.89 10.43 -7.48
CA ALA A 53 8.72 10.46 -8.68
C ALA A 53 8.71 11.85 -9.34
N ALA A 54 7.53 12.47 -9.48
CA ALA A 54 7.40 13.83 -10.01
C ALA A 54 8.12 14.87 -9.15
N ARG A 55 8.12 14.72 -7.81
CA ARG A 55 8.87 15.61 -6.91
C ARG A 55 10.39 15.41 -7.05
N LEU A 56 10.84 14.17 -7.25
CA LEU A 56 12.25 13.81 -7.30
C LEU A 56 12.91 14.05 -8.67
N VAL A 57 12.13 14.19 -9.75
CA VAL A 57 12.65 14.28 -11.13
C VAL A 57 13.71 15.39 -11.34
N ASN A 58 13.64 16.47 -10.56
CA ASN A 58 14.56 17.61 -10.64
C ASN A 58 15.46 17.72 -9.40
N GLN A 59 15.49 16.70 -8.53
CA GLN A 59 16.33 16.70 -7.35
C GLN A 59 17.67 16.07 -7.67
N ARG A 60 18.74 16.58 -7.05
CA ARG A 60 20.05 15.94 -7.13
C ARG A 60 19.99 14.60 -6.39
N GLU A 61 20.70 13.61 -6.91
CA GLU A 61 21.00 12.41 -6.15
C GLU A 61 21.76 12.80 -4.86
N VAL A 62 21.38 12.16 -3.77
CA VAL A 62 22.04 12.31 -2.48
C VAL A 62 23.28 11.44 -2.52
N ASP A 63 24.45 12.01 -2.23
CA ASP A 63 25.66 11.20 -2.16
C ASP A 63 25.68 10.33 -0.89
N GLU A 64 26.50 9.29 -0.90
CA GLU A 64 26.47 8.30 0.16
C GLU A 64 26.92 8.87 1.52
N GLN A 65 27.76 9.92 1.51
CA GLN A 65 28.19 10.58 2.74
C GLN A 65 27.05 11.36 3.37
N ASP A 66 26.35 12.19 2.59
CA ASP A 66 25.17 12.93 3.05
C ASP A 66 24.06 11.97 3.50
N ARG A 67 23.87 10.86 2.78
CA ARG A 67 22.92 9.83 3.13
C ARG A 67 23.22 9.22 4.50
N GLN A 68 24.47 8.81 4.73
CA GLN A 68 24.87 8.21 6.01
C GLN A 68 24.71 9.20 7.16
N ALA A 69 25.12 10.45 6.97
CA ALA A 69 24.98 11.49 7.99
C ALA A 69 23.50 11.73 8.38
N VAL A 70 22.58 11.68 7.41
CA VAL A 70 21.14 11.79 7.69
C VAL A 70 20.62 10.57 8.45
N LEU A 71 21.04 9.36 8.08
CA LEU A 71 20.61 8.14 8.77
C LEU A 71 21.11 8.11 10.22
N ASP A 72 22.37 8.47 10.46
CA ASP A 72 22.94 8.56 11.81
C ASP A 72 22.16 9.58 12.67
N ALA A 73 21.85 10.75 12.11
CA ALA A 73 21.06 11.77 12.80
C ALA A 73 19.62 11.30 13.13
N ILE A 74 19.03 10.46 12.30
CA ILE A 74 17.71 9.85 12.54
C ILE A 74 17.81 8.86 13.70
N ASP A 75 18.83 8.00 13.71
CA ASP A 75 19.04 7.02 14.77
C ASP A 75 19.29 7.70 16.13
N ASP A 76 20.10 8.77 16.15
CA ASP A 76 20.32 9.60 17.33
C ASP A 76 19.01 10.22 17.85
N ALA A 77 18.17 10.73 16.95
CA ALA A 77 16.87 11.30 17.31
C ALA A 77 15.93 10.24 17.91
N TYR A 78 15.93 9.02 17.36
CA TYR A 78 15.16 7.90 17.93
C TYR A 78 15.68 7.49 19.31
N ALA A 79 16.99 7.39 19.51
CA ALA A 79 17.60 7.06 20.79
C ALA A 79 17.29 8.12 21.85
N ALA A 80 17.41 9.41 21.51
CA ALA A 80 17.07 10.52 22.39
C ALA A 80 15.59 10.50 22.80
N ARG A 81 14.69 10.22 21.85
CA ARG A 81 13.25 10.08 22.13
C ARG A 81 12.94 8.89 23.04
N GLY A 82 13.60 7.75 22.81
CA GLY A 82 13.48 6.58 23.68
C GLY A 82 13.90 6.88 25.12
N ALA A 83 15.02 7.58 25.30
CA ALA A 83 15.51 8.00 26.61
C ALA A 83 14.56 8.99 27.32
N GLN A 84 13.92 9.90 26.57
CA GLN A 84 12.90 10.80 27.12
C GLN A 84 11.65 10.05 27.57
N LEU A 85 11.16 9.08 26.78
CA LEU A 85 9.97 8.30 27.11
C LEU A 85 10.22 7.33 28.28
N GLY A 86 11.42 6.73 28.36
CA GLY A 86 11.81 5.85 29.47
C GLY A 86 12.11 6.57 30.79
N ARG A 87 12.30 7.90 30.79
CA ARG A 87 12.44 8.72 32.01
C ARG A 87 11.10 9.18 32.59
N ALA A 88 10.03 9.12 31.79
CA ALA A 88 8.69 9.60 32.16
C ALA A 88 7.82 8.51 32.83
N THR A 89 8.38 7.30 33.01
CA THR A 89 7.79 6.16 33.73
C THR A 89 8.65 5.83 34.94
#